data_AF-A0A1M4DYN4-F1
#
_entry.id   AF-A0A1M4DYN4-F1
#
_cell.length_a   1.000
_cell.length_b   1.000
_cell.length_c   1.000
_cell.angle_alpha   90.00
_cell.angle_beta   90.00
_cell.angle_gamma   90.00
#
_symmetry.space_group_name_H-M   'P 1'
#
loop_
_entity.id
_entity.type
_entity.pdbx_description
1 polymer ?
#
loop_
_entity_poly.entity_id
_entity_poly.type
_entity_poly.pdbx_seq_one_letter_code
_entity_poly.pdbx_strand_id
1 'polypeptide(L)'
;MWLTLTPQERVALLAHELAHASNGDSRHGFVVGSALHSLAVLTDVTRFDWREGDGLAHLLAESLLALLGLPVRALMATMELLLYRSSQRAEYRADELGTRVAGIPAMASLLDATTTRLPSVIRFLETSAHTTKPEHLWTALRTAVDAVPASELERRRRAARLEELRVDRTHPPTYLRIEHVNALPYAEARLLPSDMPAIDDELKAVTLRVAQSIRENAQSALYR
;
A
#
# COMPACT_ATOMS: atom_id res chain seq x y z
N MET A 1 1.07 9.01 -5.60
CA MET A 1 -0.28 8.63 -6.08
C MET A 1 -1.22 9.82 -6.18
N TRP A 2 -1.55 10.55 -5.10
CA TRP A 2 -2.53 11.68 -5.13
C TRP A 2 -2.44 12.62 -6.36
N LEU A 3 -1.24 13.12 -6.65
CA LEU A 3 -1.01 14.09 -7.74
C LEU A 3 -1.16 13.52 -9.15
N THR A 4 -1.21 12.20 -9.30
CA THR A 4 -1.42 11.49 -10.59
C THR A 4 -2.84 10.94 -10.70
N LEU A 5 -3.71 11.25 -9.74
CA LEU A 5 -5.13 10.91 -9.75
C LEU A 5 -5.96 12.07 -10.30
N THR A 6 -7.00 11.72 -11.05
CA THR A 6 -8.07 12.64 -11.44
C THR A 6 -8.84 13.11 -10.20
N PRO A 7 -9.56 14.24 -10.29
CA PRO A 7 -10.42 14.71 -9.21
C PRO A 7 -11.36 13.64 -8.63
N GLN A 8 -12.03 12.84 -9.47
CA GLN A 8 -12.97 11.84 -8.99
C GLN A 8 -12.27 10.63 -8.37
N GLU A 9 -11.10 10.23 -8.87
CA GLU A 9 -10.27 9.19 -8.24
C GLU A 9 -9.76 9.62 -6.86
N ARG A 10 -9.51 10.92 -6.65
CA ARG A 10 -9.16 11.46 -5.31
C ARG A 10 -10.34 11.35 -4.35
N VAL A 11 -11.57 11.62 -4.82
CA VAL A 11 -12.79 11.37 -4.02
C VAL A 11 -12.91 9.89 -3.67
N ALA A 12 -12.68 8.99 -4.63
CA ALA A 12 -12.70 7.55 -4.39
C ALA A 12 -11.66 7.13 -3.33
N LEU A 13 -10.44 7.67 -3.42
CA LEU A 13 -9.37 7.39 -2.47
C LEU A 13 -9.75 7.86 -1.06
N LEU A 14 -10.18 9.12 -0.91
CA LEU A 14 -10.59 9.63 0.40
C LEU A 14 -11.78 8.86 0.98
N ALA A 15 -12.76 8.48 0.15
CA ALA A 15 -13.90 7.70 0.59
C ALA A 15 -13.47 6.29 1.08
N HIS A 16 -12.52 5.66 0.40
CA HIS A 16 -11.93 4.38 0.82
C HIS A 16 -11.18 4.51 2.16
N GLU A 17 -10.31 5.51 2.31
CA GLU A 17 -9.57 5.72 3.57
C GLU A 17 -10.49 6.07 4.75
N LEU A 18 -11.53 6.87 4.52
CA LEU A 18 -12.54 7.17 5.54
C LEU A 18 -13.38 5.95 5.90
N ALA A 19 -13.62 5.05 4.95
CA ALA A 19 -14.32 3.80 5.21
C ALA A 19 -13.54 2.91 6.19
N HIS A 20 -12.20 2.84 6.07
CA HIS A 20 -11.34 2.17 7.05
C HIS A 20 -11.46 2.75 8.45
N ALA A 21 -11.47 4.09 8.56
CA ALA A 21 -11.67 4.76 9.84
C ALA A 21 -13.05 4.45 10.46
N SER A 22 -14.11 4.41 9.64
CA SER A 22 -15.48 4.10 10.08
C SER A 22 -15.65 2.64 10.54
N ASN A 23 -14.90 1.72 9.96
CA ASN A 23 -14.93 0.30 10.31
C ASN A 23 -14.07 -0.04 11.55
N GLY A 24 -13.42 0.97 12.15
CA GLY A 24 -12.66 0.82 13.39
C GLY A 24 -11.27 0.21 13.21
N ASP A 25 -10.77 0.14 11.98
CA ASP A 25 -9.54 -0.58 11.65
C ASP A 25 -8.31 0.05 12.31
N SER A 26 -8.28 1.39 12.43
CA SER A 26 -7.16 2.12 13.04
C SER A 26 -6.96 1.83 14.52
N ARG A 27 -8.04 1.59 15.29
CA ARG A 27 -7.95 1.29 16.74
C ARG A 27 -7.56 -0.16 16.99
N HIS A 28 -8.07 -1.08 16.17
CA HIS A 28 -7.63 -2.46 16.19
C HIS A 28 -6.16 -2.56 15.76
N GLY A 29 -5.73 -1.78 14.76
CA GLY A 29 -4.36 -1.74 14.27
C GLY A 29 -3.32 -1.39 15.33
N PHE A 30 -3.59 -0.48 16.27
CA PHE A 30 -2.63 -0.17 17.34
C PHE A 30 -2.48 -1.31 18.35
N VAL A 31 -3.59 -1.81 18.90
CA VAL A 31 -3.57 -2.89 19.91
C VAL A 31 -3.03 -4.18 19.32
N VAL A 32 -3.53 -4.53 18.14
CA VAL A 32 -3.09 -5.72 17.40
C VAL A 32 -1.64 -5.56 16.94
N GLY A 33 -1.23 -4.37 16.49
CA GLY A 33 0.14 -4.07 16.10
C GLY A 33 1.13 -4.20 17.26
N SER A 34 0.79 -3.71 18.45
CA SER A 34 1.62 -3.93 19.66
C SER A 34 1.72 -5.41 20.02
N ALA A 35 0.62 -6.16 19.95
CA ALA A 35 0.64 -7.60 20.20
C ALA A 35 1.51 -8.37 19.20
N LEU A 36 1.41 -8.04 17.90
CA LEU A 36 2.28 -8.61 16.86
C LEU A 36 3.74 -8.24 17.06
N HIS A 37 4.04 -6.99 17.45
CA HIS A 37 5.41 -6.57 17.73
C HIS A 37 6.01 -7.37 18.91
N SER A 38 5.26 -7.52 20.01
CA SER A 38 5.70 -8.35 21.13
C SER A 38 5.94 -9.81 20.73
N LEU A 39 5.06 -10.39 19.91
CA LEU A 39 5.24 -11.75 19.40
C LEU A 39 6.42 -11.87 18.44
N ALA A 40 6.68 -10.87 17.60
CA ALA A 40 7.83 -10.83 16.71
C ALA A 40 9.15 -10.80 17.51
N VAL A 41 9.23 -9.97 18.55
CA VAL A 41 10.39 -9.92 19.46
C VAL A 41 10.57 -11.28 20.16
N LEU A 42 9.50 -11.89 20.69
CA LEU A 42 9.58 -13.21 21.32
C LEU A 42 9.96 -14.32 20.33
N THR A 43 9.54 -14.22 19.07
CA THR A 43 9.91 -15.16 18.02
C THR A 43 11.39 -15.06 17.67
N ASP A 44 11.94 -13.84 17.67
CA ASP A 44 13.36 -13.59 17.44
C ASP A 44 14.21 -14.08 18.62
N VAL A 45 13.82 -13.75 19.86
CA VAL A 45 14.50 -14.22 21.08
C VAL A 45 14.47 -15.74 21.22
N THR A 46 13.42 -16.41 20.72
CA THR A 46 13.29 -17.88 20.76
C THR A 46 13.71 -18.57 19.48
N ARG A 47 14.44 -17.88 18.61
CA ARG A 47 15.01 -18.45 17.40
C ARG A 47 16.25 -19.26 17.77
N PHE A 48 16.40 -20.40 17.11
CA PHE A 48 17.64 -21.17 17.17
C PHE A 48 18.74 -20.47 16.36
N ASP A 49 19.83 -20.05 17.00
CA ASP A 49 21.00 -19.42 16.33
C ASP A 49 22.34 -20.09 16.68
N TRP A 50 22.34 -21.39 17.00
CA TRP A 50 23.57 -22.14 17.27
C TRP A 50 24.51 -22.15 16.06
N ARG A 51 25.81 -21.92 16.29
CA ARG A 51 26.87 -21.94 15.28
C ARG A 51 27.95 -22.95 15.63
N GLU A 52 28.67 -23.38 14.60
CA GLU A 52 29.80 -24.27 14.74
C GLU A 52 30.89 -23.60 15.62
N GLY A 53 31.10 -24.14 16.81
CA GLY A 53 32.05 -23.60 17.81
C GLY A 53 31.44 -23.28 19.18
N ASP A 54 30.11 -23.16 19.29
CA ASP A 54 29.47 -22.71 20.54
C ASP A 54 29.36 -23.80 21.64
N GLY A 55 29.66 -25.05 21.29
CA GLY A 55 29.65 -26.19 22.21
C GLY A 55 28.27 -26.81 22.48
N LEU A 56 28.27 -27.97 23.15
CA LEU A 56 27.08 -28.79 23.38
C LEU A 56 26.09 -28.17 24.39
N ALA A 57 26.59 -27.47 25.40
CA ALA A 57 25.73 -26.81 26.39
C ALA A 57 24.88 -25.69 25.76
N HIS A 58 25.49 -24.91 24.86
CA HIS A 58 24.78 -23.87 24.11
C HIS A 58 23.75 -24.48 23.15
N LEU A 59 24.12 -25.56 22.43
CA LEU A 59 23.19 -26.30 21.57
C LEU A 59 21.92 -26.76 22.32
N LEU A 60 22.07 -27.31 23.53
CA LEU A 60 20.94 -27.76 24.35
C LEU A 60 20.07 -26.59 24.82
N ALA A 61 20.69 -25.48 25.23
CA ALA A 61 19.97 -24.28 25.64
C ALA A 61 19.16 -23.67 24.48
N GLU A 62 19.78 -23.49 23.31
CA GLU A 62 19.15 -23.01 22.08
C GLU A 62 18.02 -23.96 21.63
N SER A 63 18.21 -25.27 21.72
CA SER A 63 17.19 -26.26 21.37
C SER A 63 15.98 -26.18 22.31
N LEU A 64 16.21 -26.02 23.62
CA LEU A 64 15.15 -25.86 24.60
C LEU A 64 14.40 -24.53 24.37
N LEU A 65 15.13 -23.44 24.14
CA LEU A 65 14.55 -22.13 23.88
C LEU A 65 13.73 -22.13 22.59
N ALA A 66 14.24 -22.77 21.54
CA ALA A 66 13.51 -22.98 20.30
C ALA A 66 12.25 -23.81 20.53
N LEU A 67 12.31 -24.90 21.30
CA LEU A 67 11.13 -25.71 21.62
C LEU A 67 10.07 -24.89 22.38
N LEU A 68 10.50 -24.11 23.37
CA LEU A 68 9.62 -23.19 24.13
C LEU A 68 9.06 -22.05 23.28
N GLY A 69 9.72 -21.70 22.17
CA GLY A 69 9.24 -20.74 21.18
C GLY A 69 8.15 -21.27 20.22
N LEU A 70 7.90 -22.58 20.16
CA LEU A 70 6.89 -23.15 19.26
C LEU A 70 5.47 -22.56 19.48
N PRO A 71 4.97 -22.42 20.72
CA PRO A 71 3.66 -21.81 20.96
C PRO A 71 3.60 -20.35 20.53
N VAL A 72 4.69 -19.58 20.71
CA VAL A 72 4.78 -18.18 20.26
C VAL A 72 4.67 -18.10 18.75
N ARG A 73 5.41 -18.94 18.01
CA ARG A 73 5.34 -19.02 16.55
C ARG A 73 3.96 -19.47 16.05
N ALA A 74 3.34 -20.44 16.72
CA ALA A 74 1.99 -20.89 16.40
C ALA A 74 0.95 -19.78 16.62
N LEU A 75 1.07 -19.01 17.71
CA LEU A 75 0.21 -17.88 18.00
C LEU A 75 0.42 -16.75 16.98
N MET A 76 1.67 -16.42 16.64
CA MET A 76 2.00 -15.45 15.60
C MET A 76 1.37 -15.83 14.27
N ALA A 77 1.58 -17.07 13.80
CA ALA A 77 1.00 -17.57 12.56
C ALA A 77 -0.54 -17.55 12.58
N THR A 78 -1.16 -17.86 13.73
CA THR A 78 -2.61 -17.78 13.89
C THR A 78 -3.11 -16.33 13.80
N MET A 79 -2.44 -15.40 14.47
CA MET A 79 -2.78 -13.98 14.39
C MET A 79 -2.60 -13.44 12.98
N GLU A 80 -1.49 -13.74 12.31
CA GLU A 80 -1.25 -13.37 10.91
C GLU A 80 -2.36 -13.91 9.99
N LEU A 81 -2.78 -15.18 10.17
CA LEU A 81 -3.85 -15.78 9.38
C LEU A 81 -5.21 -15.08 9.61
N LEU A 82 -5.53 -14.78 10.86
CA LEU A 82 -6.77 -14.08 11.23
C LEU A 82 -6.79 -12.65 10.69
N LEU A 83 -5.69 -11.92 10.86
CA LEU A 83 -5.54 -10.56 10.36
C LEU A 83 -5.57 -10.50 8.84
N TYR A 84 -4.92 -11.45 8.17
CA TYR A 84 -4.92 -11.54 6.71
C TYR A 84 -6.36 -11.62 6.19
N ARG A 85 -7.20 -12.48 6.79
CA ARG A 85 -8.61 -12.59 6.37
C ARG A 85 -9.44 -11.36 6.75
N SER A 86 -9.23 -10.78 7.93
CA SER A 86 -9.99 -9.60 8.34
C SER A 86 -9.62 -8.37 7.51
N SER A 87 -8.34 -8.17 7.22
CA SER A 87 -7.83 -7.08 6.39
C SER A 87 -8.39 -7.16 4.97
N GLN A 88 -8.39 -8.35 4.34
CA GLN A 88 -8.99 -8.50 3.02
C GLN A 88 -10.48 -8.17 2.97
N ARG A 89 -11.24 -8.53 4.02
CA ARG A 89 -12.65 -8.16 4.13
C ARG A 89 -12.84 -6.66 4.34
N ALA A 90 -11.95 -6.03 5.11
CA ALA A 90 -11.95 -4.59 5.31
C ALA A 90 -11.70 -3.86 3.99
N GLU A 91 -10.75 -4.32 3.17
CA GLU A 91 -10.49 -3.79 1.83
C GLU A 91 -11.73 -3.83 0.93
N TYR A 92 -12.39 -4.99 0.79
CA TYR A 92 -13.61 -5.07 -0.03
C TYR A 92 -14.74 -4.18 0.49
N ARG A 93 -14.89 -4.06 1.81
CA ARG A 93 -15.89 -3.18 2.42
C ARG A 93 -15.57 -1.71 2.21
N ALA A 94 -14.28 -1.33 2.28
CA ALA A 94 -13.82 0.00 1.98
C ALA A 94 -14.00 0.33 0.49
N ASP A 95 -13.77 -0.63 -0.40
CA ASP A 95 -14.06 -0.52 -1.83
C ASP A 95 -15.55 -0.31 -2.10
N GLU A 96 -16.43 -1.06 -1.43
CA GLU A 96 -17.88 -0.89 -1.57
C GLU A 96 -18.32 0.52 -1.15
N LEU A 97 -17.87 0.98 0.03
CA LEU A 97 -18.20 2.31 0.53
C LEU A 97 -17.59 3.41 -0.34
N GLY A 98 -16.36 3.23 -0.82
CA GLY A 98 -15.71 4.11 -1.79
C GLY A 98 -16.50 4.20 -3.09
N THR A 99 -16.95 3.07 -3.62
CA THR A 99 -17.79 2.98 -4.83
C THR A 99 -19.13 3.68 -4.61
N ARG A 100 -19.77 3.51 -3.44
CA ARG A 100 -21.03 4.19 -3.12
C ARG A 100 -20.91 5.72 -3.15
N VAL A 101 -19.74 6.27 -2.83
CA VAL A 101 -19.48 7.71 -2.84
C VAL A 101 -19.06 8.18 -4.23
N ALA A 102 -18.06 7.52 -4.82
CA ALA A 102 -17.37 8.01 -6.01
C ALA A 102 -17.86 7.40 -7.33
N GLY A 103 -18.68 6.35 -7.28
CA GLY A 103 -19.17 5.58 -8.43
C GLY A 103 -18.17 4.51 -8.91
N ILE A 104 -18.66 3.54 -9.68
CA ILE A 104 -17.85 2.46 -10.27
C ILE A 104 -16.68 2.98 -11.10
N PRO A 105 -16.85 3.92 -12.05
CA PRO A 105 -15.76 4.32 -12.94
C PRO A 105 -14.53 4.85 -12.19
N ALA A 106 -14.77 5.64 -11.14
CA ALA A 106 -13.70 6.26 -10.37
C ALA A 106 -13.00 5.28 -9.44
N MET A 107 -13.76 4.43 -8.75
CA MET A 107 -13.18 3.43 -7.84
C MET A 107 -12.40 2.37 -8.63
N ALA A 108 -12.94 1.88 -9.74
CA ALA A 108 -12.24 0.93 -10.61
C ALA A 108 -10.95 1.54 -11.21
N SER A 109 -11.01 2.81 -11.65
CA SER A 109 -9.83 3.52 -12.19
C SER A 109 -8.76 3.79 -11.12
N LEU A 110 -9.17 4.10 -9.88
CA LEU A 110 -8.25 4.24 -8.75
C LEU A 110 -7.50 2.92 -8.47
N LEU A 111 -8.22 1.80 -8.41
CA LEU A 111 -7.63 0.48 -8.22
C LEU A 111 -6.70 0.13 -9.39
N ASP A 112 -7.13 0.34 -10.63
CA ASP A 112 -6.32 0.12 -11.83
C ASP A 112 -5.04 0.97 -11.82
N ALA A 113 -5.08 2.19 -11.28
CA ALA A 113 -3.90 3.06 -11.18
C ALA A 113 -2.78 2.45 -10.34
N THR A 114 -3.08 1.59 -9.37
CA THR A 114 -2.06 0.85 -8.58
C THR A 114 -1.30 -0.18 -9.42
N THR A 115 -1.91 -0.67 -10.50
CA THR A 115 -1.31 -1.60 -11.45
C THR A 115 -0.69 -0.89 -12.64
N THR A 116 -1.33 0.17 -13.13
CA THR A 116 -0.97 0.79 -14.42
C THR A 116 -0.09 2.02 -14.26
N ARG A 117 -0.40 2.93 -13.32
CA ARG A 117 0.34 4.20 -13.14
C ARG A 117 1.48 4.06 -12.14
N LEU A 118 1.29 3.29 -11.06
CA LEU A 118 2.27 3.13 -9.98
C LEU A 118 3.67 2.66 -10.47
N PRO A 119 3.80 1.70 -11.42
CA PRO A 119 5.13 1.33 -11.92
C PRO A 119 5.88 2.48 -12.59
N SER A 120 5.17 3.40 -13.26
CA SER A 120 5.80 4.60 -13.84
C SER A 120 6.17 5.62 -12.76
N VAL A 121 5.38 5.73 -11.69
CA VAL A 121 5.70 6.57 -10.53
C VAL A 121 6.98 6.08 -9.85
N ILE A 122 7.06 4.78 -9.54
CA ILE A 122 8.23 4.17 -8.91
C ILE A 122 9.47 4.39 -9.78
N ARG A 123 9.38 4.05 -11.08
CA ARG A 123 10.49 4.26 -12.01
C ARG A 123 10.96 5.72 -12.05
N PHE A 124 10.03 6.69 -12.13
CA PHE A 124 10.41 8.11 -12.12
C PHE A 124 11.14 8.50 -10.83
N LEU A 125 10.64 8.03 -9.68
CA LEU A 125 11.26 8.31 -8.38
C LEU A 125 12.67 7.73 -8.28
N GLU A 126 12.89 6.53 -8.82
CA GLU A 126 14.20 5.88 -8.86
C GLU A 126 15.17 6.57 -9.84
N THR A 127 14.72 6.89 -11.06
CA THR A 127 15.63 7.29 -12.14
C THR A 127 15.80 8.80 -12.28
N SER A 128 14.85 9.60 -11.83
CA SER A 128 14.75 11.01 -12.23
C SER A 128 14.53 11.99 -11.08
N ALA A 129 14.10 11.52 -9.90
CA ALA A 129 13.86 12.41 -8.78
C ALA A 129 15.12 13.15 -8.29
N HIS A 130 16.30 12.51 -8.38
CA HIS A 130 17.55 13.10 -7.88
C HIS A 130 18.09 14.27 -8.74
N THR A 131 17.75 14.31 -10.04
CA THR A 131 18.13 15.40 -10.96
C THR A 131 17.02 16.42 -11.19
N THR A 132 15.77 16.07 -10.92
CA THR A 132 14.64 16.97 -11.14
C THR A 132 14.58 18.02 -10.04
N LYS A 133 14.42 19.29 -10.43
CA LYS A 133 14.26 20.38 -9.45
C LYS A 133 12.92 20.22 -8.69
N PRO A 134 12.86 20.47 -7.36
CA PRO A 134 11.66 20.26 -6.56
C PRO A 134 10.41 20.94 -7.12
N GLU A 135 10.55 22.16 -7.65
CA GLU A 135 9.47 22.94 -8.27
C GLU A 135 8.87 22.29 -9.54
N HIS A 136 9.62 21.41 -10.20
CA HIS A 136 9.20 20.73 -11.43
C HIS A 136 8.91 19.24 -11.21
N LEU A 137 9.24 18.70 -10.03
CA LEU A 137 9.20 17.26 -9.75
C LEU A 137 7.82 16.66 -10.03
N TRP A 138 6.76 17.30 -9.57
CA TRP A 138 5.39 16.80 -9.75
C TRP A 138 4.88 16.92 -11.18
N THR A 139 5.25 17.98 -11.88
CA THR A 139 4.90 18.14 -13.29
C THR A 139 5.62 17.10 -14.14
N ALA A 140 6.92 16.90 -13.91
CA ALA A 140 7.70 15.88 -14.59
C ALA A 140 7.18 14.46 -14.30
N LEU A 141 6.80 14.16 -13.05
CA LEU A 141 6.19 12.89 -12.67
C LEU A 141 4.88 12.64 -13.44
N ARG A 142 3.96 13.62 -13.47
CA ARG A 142 2.70 13.50 -14.23
C ARG A 142 2.96 13.26 -15.70
N THR A 143 3.84 14.05 -16.32
CA THR A 143 4.23 13.86 -17.72
C THR A 143 4.78 12.45 -17.98
N ALA A 144 5.59 11.90 -17.08
CA ALA A 144 6.14 10.55 -17.22
C ALA A 144 5.08 9.44 -17.08
N VAL A 145 4.04 9.67 -16.27
CA VAL A 145 2.90 8.76 -16.12
C VAL A 145 1.96 8.84 -17.33
N ASP A 146 1.64 10.06 -17.79
CA ASP A 146 0.71 10.30 -18.90
C ASP A 146 1.31 9.92 -20.26
N ALA A 147 2.64 9.89 -20.38
CA ALA A 147 3.34 9.46 -21.59
C ALA A 147 3.28 7.94 -21.84
N VAL A 148 2.71 7.15 -20.92
CA VAL A 148 2.63 5.69 -21.09
C VAL A 148 1.57 5.34 -22.14
N PRO A 149 1.91 4.62 -23.22
CA PRO A 149 0.95 4.26 -24.26
C PRO A 149 -0.15 3.33 -23.72
N ALA A 150 -1.36 3.43 -24.30
CA ALA A 150 -2.49 2.58 -23.93
C ALA A 150 -2.19 1.07 -24.07
N SER A 151 -1.39 0.67 -25.05
CA SER A 151 -0.95 -0.72 -25.24
C SER A 151 -0.07 -1.23 -24.08
N GLU A 152 0.75 -0.37 -23.50
CA GLU A 152 1.59 -0.69 -22.35
C GLU A 152 0.75 -0.74 -21.05
N LEU A 153 -0.23 0.15 -20.88
CA LEU A 153 -1.19 0.05 -19.78
C LEU A 153 -1.92 -1.29 -19.82
N GLU A 154 -2.37 -1.71 -21.00
CA GLU A 154 -3.05 -2.98 -21.19
C GLU A 154 -2.12 -4.19 -20.96
N ARG A 155 -0.85 -4.12 -21.40
CA ARG A 155 0.15 -5.14 -21.07
C ARG A 155 0.31 -5.29 -19.56
N ARG A 156 0.39 -4.18 -18.81
CA ARG A 156 0.51 -4.18 -17.35
C ARG A 156 -0.70 -4.82 -16.66
N ARG A 157 -1.93 -4.53 -17.13
CA ARG A 157 -3.15 -5.17 -16.60
C ARG A 157 -3.12 -6.68 -16.76
N ARG A 158 -2.74 -7.17 -17.95
CA ARG A 158 -2.65 -8.62 -18.21
C ARG A 158 -1.58 -9.28 -17.33
N ALA A 159 -0.40 -8.67 -17.24
CA ALA A 159 0.69 -9.19 -16.40
C ALA A 159 0.26 -9.24 -14.92
N ALA A 160 -0.32 -8.17 -14.39
CA ALA A 160 -0.78 -8.10 -13.02
C ALA A 160 -1.90 -9.11 -12.69
N ARG A 161 -2.78 -9.42 -13.65
CA ARG A 161 -3.78 -10.48 -13.48
C ARG A 161 -3.13 -11.86 -13.41
N LEU A 162 -2.16 -12.14 -14.28
CA LEU A 162 -1.44 -13.42 -14.30
C LEU A 162 -0.60 -13.63 -13.03
N GLU A 163 0.00 -12.56 -12.52
CA GLU A 163 0.84 -12.57 -11.30
C GLU A 163 0.01 -12.44 -10.01
N GLU A 164 -1.31 -12.30 -10.11
CA GLU A 164 -2.22 -11.98 -9.01
C GLU A 164 -1.72 -10.79 -8.16
N LEU A 165 -1.22 -9.75 -8.83
CA LEU A 165 -0.53 -8.63 -8.19
C LEU A 165 -1.39 -8.01 -7.08
N ARG A 166 -0.73 -7.73 -5.95
CA ARG A 166 -1.28 -7.13 -4.74
C ARG A 166 -0.44 -5.93 -4.36
N VAL A 167 -1.04 -4.99 -3.64
CA VAL A 167 -0.29 -3.88 -3.03
C VAL A 167 0.70 -4.44 -2.01
N ASP A 168 0.26 -5.38 -1.19
CA ASP A 168 1.09 -6.15 -0.26
C ASP A 168 0.42 -7.50 0.07
N ARG A 169 0.92 -8.19 1.10
CA ARG A 169 0.37 -9.48 1.53
C ARG A 169 -1.01 -9.38 2.17
N THR A 170 -1.41 -8.25 2.75
CA THR A 170 -2.72 -8.12 3.44
C THR A 170 -3.84 -7.69 2.49
N HIS A 171 -3.51 -7.12 1.34
CA HIS A 171 -4.49 -6.75 0.33
C HIS A 171 -4.90 -7.94 -0.57
N PRO A 172 -6.17 -8.03 -1.00
CA PRO A 172 -6.57 -8.94 -2.07
C PRO A 172 -5.90 -8.57 -3.41
N PRO A 173 -5.74 -9.53 -4.34
CA PRO A 173 -5.35 -9.23 -5.72
C PRO A 173 -6.16 -8.10 -6.32
N THR A 174 -5.49 -7.10 -6.91
CA THR A 174 -6.15 -5.87 -7.39
C THR A 174 -7.23 -6.17 -8.43
N TYR A 175 -7.01 -7.17 -9.30
CA TYR A 175 -7.99 -7.54 -10.31
C TYR A 175 -9.30 -8.08 -9.70
N LEU A 176 -9.24 -8.82 -8.59
CA LEU A 176 -10.44 -9.31 -7.89
C LEU A 176 -11.20 -8.17 -7.23
N ARG A 177 -10.50 -7.14 -6.74
CA ARG A 177 -11.12 -5.91 -6.20
C ARG A 177 -11.84 -5.14 -7.30
N ILE A 178 -11.22 -5.00 -8.47
CA ILE A 178 -11.85 -4.36 -9.64
C ILE A 178 -13.09 -5.15 -10.09
N GLU A 179 -13.00 -6.48 -10.17
CA GLU A 179 -14.16 -7.33 -10.49
C GLU A 179 -15.29 -7.18 -9.47
N HIS A 180 -14.95 -7.12 -8.18
CA HIS A 180 -15.93 -6.86 -7.12
C HIS A 180 -16.61 -5.50 -7.28
N VAL A 181 -15.84 -4.42 -7.45
CA VAL A 181 -16.36 -3.05 -7.66
C VAL A 181 -17.30 -2.99 -8.87
N ASN A 182 -16.91 -3.61 -9.98
CA ASN A 182 -17.72 -3.63 -11.21
C ASN A 182 -19.03 -4.43 -11.07
N ALA A 183 -19.14 -5.32 -10.08
CA ALA A 183 -20.35 -6.08 -9.79
C ALA A 183 -21.32 -5.35 -8.84
N LEU A 184 -20.93 -4.21 -8.28
CA LEU A 184 -21.75 -3.43 -7.35
C LEU A 184 -22.88 -2.66 -8.07
N PRO A 185 -23.98 -2.30 -7.38
CA PRO A 185 -25.09 -1.57 -7.98
C PRO A 185 -24.88 -0.04 -8.07
N TYR A 186 -23.72 0.49 -7.69
CA TYR A 186 -23.47 1.94 -7.54
C TYR A 186 -22.80 2.56 -8.77
N ALA A 187 -23.46 2.50 -9.93
CA ALA A 187 -22.89 2.92 -11.21
C ALA A 187 -22.40 4.38 -11.22
N GLU A 188 -23.19 5.29 -10.65
CA GLU A 188 -22.93 6.73 -10.67
C GLU A 188 -22.34 7.23 -9.35
N ALA A 189 -21.57 8.32 -9.45
CA ALA A 189 -21.02 9.02 -8.31
C ALA A 189 -22.11 9.74 -7.52
N ARG A 190 -22.15 9.52 -6.20
CA ARG A 190 -23.00 10.31 -5.30
C ARG A 190 -22.38 11.67 -4.98
N LEU A 191 -21.04 11.73 -4.92
CA LEU A 191 -20.29 12.95 -4.67
C LEU A 191 -19.42 13.25 -5.88
N LEU A 192 -19.61 14.44 -6.44
CA LEU A 192 -18.77 15.00 -7.50
C LEU A 192 -17.69 15.88 -6.89
N PRO A 193 -16.53 16.06 -7.54
CA PRO A 193 -15.46 16.85 -7.00
C PRO A 193 -15.86 18.33 -7.04
N SER A 194 -15.86 19.00 -5.89
CA SER A 194 -15.95 20.45 -5.79
C SER A 194 -14.66 21.01 -5.21
N ASP A 195 -14.33 22.25 -5.57
CA ASP A 195 -13.25 23.03 -4.93
C ASP A 195 -11.84 22.41 -4.98
N MET A 196 -11.59 21.50 -5.93
CA MET A 196 -10.28 20.88 -6.14
C MET A 196 -9.13 21.89 -6.34
N PRO A 197 -9.31 23.02 -7.05
CA PRO A 197 -8.27 24.04 -7.14
C PRO A 197 -7.91 24.65 -5.79
N ALA A 198 -8.87 24.85 -4.90
CA ALA A 198 -8.61 25.39 -3.55
C ALA A 198 -7.84 24.37 -2.69
N ILE A 199 -8.18 23.08 -2.80
CA ILE A 199 -7.43 21.99 -2.16
C ILE A 199 -6.01 21.92 -2.71
N ASP A 200 -5.84 22.00 -4.03
CA ASP A 200 -4.52 22.00 -4.66
C ASP A 200 -3.69 23.22 -4.21
N ASP A 201 -4.33 24.38 -4.04
CA ASP A 201 -3.71 25.60 -3.51
C ASP A 201 -3.25 25.44 -2.06
N GLU A 202 -4.09 24.88 -1.20
CA GLU A 202 -3.74 24.57 0.20
C GLU A 202 -2.53 23.61 0.27
N LEU A 203 -2.48 22.63 -0.61
CA LEU A 203 -1.43 21.62 -0.65
C LEU A 203 -0.12 22.10 -1.31
N LYS A 204 -0.06 23.28 -1.94
CA LYS A 204 1.14 23.79 -2.63
C LYS A 204 2.39 23.79 -1.74
N ALA A 205 2.28 24.32 -0.53
CA ALA A 205 3.41 24.41 0.39
C ALA A 205 3.88 23.02 0.85
N VAL A 206 2.94 22.10 1.11
CA VAL A 206 3.25 20.72 1.52
C VAL A 206 3.90 19.96 0.38
N THR A 207 3.34 20.04 -0.83
CA THR A 207 3.86 19.35 -2.02
C THR A 207 5.28 19.79 -2.37
N LEU A 208 5.63 21.07 -2.23
CA LEU A 208 7.00 21.55 -2.43
C LEU A 208 7.97 20.96 -1.40
N ARG A 209 7.60 20.96 -0.12
CA ARG A 209 8.43 20.35 0.94
C ARG A 209 8.66 18.86 0.71
N VAL A 210 7.61 18.13 0.32
CA VAL A 210 7.72 16.70 0.00
C VAL A 210 8.63 16.48 -1.22
N ALA A 211 8.52 17.30 -2.27
CA ALA A 211 9.40 17.21 -3.43
C ALA A 211 10.88 17.42 -3.05
N GLN A 212 11.15 18.39 -2.17
CA GLN A 212 12.49 18.64 -1.66
C GLN A 212 13.04 17.43 -0.90
N SER A 213 12.25 16.89 0.04
CA SER A 213 12.65 15.71 0.82
C SER A 213 12.88 14.48 -0.06
N ILE A 214 12.02 14.23 -1.06
CA ILE A 214 12.20 13.14 -2.03
C ILE A 214 13.53 13.30 -2.78
N ARG A 215 13.85 14.50 -3.26
CA ARG A 215 15.10 14.76 -3.98
C ARG A 215 16.31 14.51 -3.09
N GLU A 216 16.30 15.04 -1.87
CA GLU A 216 17.39 14.88 -0.90
C GLU A 216 17.61 13.41 -0.54
N ASN A 217 16.53 12.64 -0.34
CA ASN A 217 16.61 11.20 -0.10
C ASN A 217 17.16 10.45 -1.32
N ALA A 218 16.70 10.78 -2.53
CA ALA A 218 17.17 10.17 -3.76
C ALA A 218 18.66 10.46 -4.02
N GLN A 219 19.13 11.68 -3.72
CA GLN A 219 20.55 12.04 -3.80
C GLN A 219 21.38 11.30 -2.75
N SER A 220 20.88 11.20 -1.52
CA SER A 220 21.58 10.49 -0.44
C SER A 220 21.74 9.00 -0.71
N ALA A 221 20.78 8.39 -1.43
CA ALA A 221 20.83 6.99 -1.82
C ALA A 221 21.94 6.67 -2.85
N LEU A 222 22.44 7.66 -3.60
CA LEU A 222 23.54 7.47 -4.56
C LEU A 222 24.92 7.28 -3.88
N TYR A 223 25.02 7.62 -2.59
CA TYR A 223 26.26 7.56 -1.82
C TYR A 223 26.27 6.42 -0.77
N ARG A 224 25.30 5.50 -0.82
CA ARG A 224 25.24 4.29 0.01
C ARG A 224 25.56 3.06 -0.84
#